data_AF-A0A9Q9UJE2-F1
#
_entry.id   AF-A0A9Q9UJE2-F1
#
_cell.length_a   1.000
_cell.length_b   1.000
_cell.length_c   1.000
_cell.angle_alpha   90.00
_cell.angle_beta   90.00
_cell.angle_gamma   90.00
#
_symmetry.space_group_name_H-M   'P 1'
#
loop_
_entity.id
_entity.type
_entity.pdbx_description
1 polymer ?
#
loop_
_entity_poly.entity_id
_entity_poly.type
_entity_poly.pdbx_seq_one_letter_code
_entity_poly.pdbx_strand_id
1 'polypeptide(L)'
;MKSAIIIASLGLASVLSFGANAAVNQVNAEQAQNLQSMGTVSVSQVGSAPMDMRQELAAKAEKEGASSYRIIEARTGDSWHATAELYK
;
A
#
# COMPACT_ATOMS: atom_id res chain seq x y z
N MET A 1 -7.72 27.67 47.79
CA MET A 1 -7.84 26.42 47.03
C MET A 1 -6.79 26.46 45.94
N LYS A 2 -5.91 25.45 45.91
CA LYS A 2 -4.71 25.35 45.07
C LYS A 2 -5.02 24.34 43.98
N SER A 3 -4.90 24.72 42.71
CA SER A 3 -4.59 23.87 41.53
C SER A 3 -5.00 24.61 40.25
N ALA A 4 -4.11 25.45 39.71
CA ALA A 4 -4.17 25.83 38.31
C ALA A 4 -3.56 24.67 37.51
N ILE A 5 -4.43 23.93 36.83
CA ILE A 5 -4.07 22.83 35.93
C ILE A 5 -3.34 23.45 34.73
N ILE A 6 -2.01 23.34 34.74
CA ILE A 6 -1.14 23.72 33.62
C ILE A 6 -1.13 22.55 32.64
N ILE A 7 -2.04 22.61 31.66
CA ILE A 7 -2.02 21.76 30.46
C ILE A 7 -1.01 22.41 29.52
N ALA A 8 0.25 21.97 29.58
CA ALA A 8 1.29 22.45 28.68
C ALA A 8 1.64 21.37 27.64
N SER A 9 1.63 21.80 26.38
CA SER A 9 2.28 21.19 25.19
C SER A 9 1.77 19.79 24.81
N LEU A 10 0.80 19.63 23.92
CA LEU A 10 0.94 19.80 22.45
C LEU A 10 2.26 19.22 21.91
N GLY A 11 2.61 18.00 22.29
CA GLY A 11 3.63 17.18 21.65
C GLY A 11 3.03 16.32 20.54
N LEU A 12 2.36 16.90 19.55
CA LEU A 12 2.10 16.18 18.30
C LEU A 12 3.40 16.20 17.50
N ALA A 13 4.24 15.21 17.76
CA ALA A 13 5.41 14.90 16.95
C ALA A 13 4.92 14.44 15.57
N SER A 14 4.66 15.40 14.69
CA SER A 14 4.37 15.15 13.28
C SER A 14 5.66 14.78 12.55
N VAL A 15 6.17 13.57 12.77
CA VAL A 15 7.18 12.98 11.88
C VAL A 15 6.43 12.31 10.75
N LEU A 16 5.98 13.11 9.80
CA LEU A 16 5.61 12.59 8.48
C LEU A 16 6.91 12.35 7.71
N SER A 17 7.53 11.20 7.95
CA SER A 17 8.58 10.68 7.07
C SER A 17 7.91 10.15 5.80
N PHE A 18 7.72 11.02 4.82
CA PHE A 18 7.43 10.61 3.45
C PHE A 18 8.71 10.09 2.82
N GLY A 19 8.99 8.81 3.04
CA GLY A 19 10.05 8.09 2.33
C GLY A 19 9.70 8.01 0.85
N ALA A 20 10.31 8.87 0.04
CA ALA A 20 10.26 8.78 -1.41
C ALA A 20 10.93 7.48 -1.86
N ASN A 21 10.13 6.45 -2.13
CA ASN A 21 10.58 5.21 -2.72
C ASN A 21 10.03 5.15 -4.15
N ALA A 22 10.91 5.36 -5.13
CA ALA A 22 10.58 5.40 -6.56
C ALA A 22 10.50 4.00 -7.20
N ALA A 23 10.11 2.99 -6.43
CA ALA A 23 9.77 1.67 -6.91
C ALA A 23 8.66 1.16 -6.00
N VAL A 24 7.54 0.74 -6.60
CA VAL A 24 6.44 0.20 -5.80
C VAL A 24 6.92 -1.07 -5.12
N ASN A 25 7.15 -1.02 -3.82
CA ASN A 25 7.64 -2.17 -3.08
C ASN A 25 6.47 -3.08 -2.70
N GLN A 26 6.67 -4.38 -2.88
CA GLN A 26 5.75 -5.37 -2.32
C GLN A 26 5.91 -5.40 -0.81
N VAL A 27 4.86 -5.05 -0.07
CA VAL A 27 4.85 -5.00 1.40
C VAL A 27 3.98 -6.10 1.99
N ASN A 28 4.35 -6.55 3.19
CA ASN A 28 3.55 -7.51 3.97
C ASN A 28 2.49 -6.80 4.82
N ALA A 29 1.55 -7.57 5.37
CA ALA A 29 0.46 -7.05 6.20
C ALA A 29 0.93 -6.14 7.35
N GLU A 30 2.03 -6.48 8.00
CA GLU A 30 2.59 -5.72 9.13
C GLU A 30 3.19 -4.38 8.71
N GLN A 31 3.79 -4.32 7.52
CA GLN A 31 4.33 -3.08 6.96
C GLN A 31 3.18 -2.20 6.45
N ALA A 32 2.20 -2.80 5.79
CA ALA A 32 0.97 -2.16 5.35
C ALA A 32 0.15 -1.56 6.51
N GLN A 33 0.19 -2.12 7.71
CA GLN A 33 -0.52 -1.57 8.89
C GLN A 33 -0.07 -0.16 9.28
N ASN A 34 1.19 0.19 8.98
CA ASN A 34 1.74 1.51 9.23
C ASN A 34 1.65 2.43 8.00
N LEU A 35 1.14 1.92 6.88
CA LEU A 35 0.97 2.65 5.63
C LEU A 35 -0.50 3.01 5.42
N GLN A 36 -0.74 4.08 4.67
CA GLN A 36 -2.10 4.53 4.39
C GLN A 36 -2.64 3.76 3.18
N SER A 37 -3.65 2.89 3.37
CA SER A 37 -4.35 2.27 2.24
C SER A 37 -4.94 3.34 1.32
N MET A 38 -4.52 3.32 0.06
CA MET A 38 -5.00 4.22 -1.00
C MET A 38 -6.17 3.64 -1.79
N GLY A 39 -6.29 2.31 -1.82
CA GLY A 39 -7.31 1.62 -2.60
C GLY A 39 -6.83 0.24 -3.04
N THR A 40 -7.53 -0.36 -3.98
CA THR A 40 -7.17 -1.66 -4.56
C THR A 40 -7.15 -1.57 -6.08
N VAL A 41 -6.23 -2.30 -6.71
CA VAL A 41 -6.14 -2.46 -8.15
C VAL A 41 -6.28 -3.92 -8.51
N SER A 42 -7.09 -4.18 -9.52
CA SER A 42 -7.32 -5.51 -10.06
C SER A 42 -6.77 -5.61 -11.48
N VAL A 43 -6.17 -6.76 -11.76
CA VAL A 43 -5.66 -7.15 -13.07
C VAL A 43 -6.28 -8.50 -13.42
N SER A 44 -6.67 -8.65 -14.68
CA SER A 44 -7.27 -9.88 -15.16
C SER A 44 -6.85 -10.08 -16.61
N GLN A 45 -6.26 -11.24 -16.91
CA GLN A 45 -5.84 -11.55 -18.27
C GLN A 45 -5.99 -13.05 -18.55
N VAL A 46 -6.20 -13.36 -19.82
CA VAL A 46 -6.25 -14.72 -20.35
C VAL A 46 -4.83 -15.10 -20.75
N GLY A 47 -4.20 -16.02 -20.02
CA GLY A 47 -2.80 -16.43 -20.22
C GLY A 47 -2.28 -17.25 -19.02
N SER A 48 -1.10 -17.86 -19.12
CA SER A 48 -0.60 -18.82 -18.11
C SER A 48 0.63 -18.34 -17.32
N ALA A 49 1.04 -17.06 -17.46
CA ALA A 49 2.29 -16.57 -16.91
C ALA A 49 2.09 -15.65 -15.68
N PRO A 50 2.38 -16.12 -14.44
CA PRO A 50 2.29 -15.31 -13.23
C PRO A 50 3.36 -14.21 -13.10
N MET A 51 4.36 -14.20 -13.99
CA MET A 51 5.36 -13.12 -14.05
C MET A 51 4.75 -11.81 -14.54
N ASP A 52 3.92 -11.88 -15.59
CA ASP A 52 3.22 -10.71 -16.16
C ASP A 52 2.23 -10.09 -15.17
N MET A 53 1.57 -10.93 -14.36
CA MET A 53 0.63 -10.49 -13.33
C MET A 53 1.23 -9.49 -12.35
N ARG A 54 2.42 -9.80 -11.81
CA ARG A 54 3.08 -8.93 -10.83
C ARG A 54 3.57 -7.64 -11.46
N GLN A 55 4.09 -7.71 -12.69
CA GLN A 55 4.51 -6.52 -13.44
C GLN A 55 3.33 -5.60 -13.73
N GLU A 56 2.19 -6.14 -14.18
CA GLU A 56 0.97 -5.37 -14.43
C GLU A 56 0.43 -4.72 -13.15
N LEU A 57 0.44 -5.44 -12.03
CA LEU A 57 0.04 -4.89 -10.73
C LEU A 57 0.97 -3.77 -10.28
N ALA A 58 2.28 -3.97 -10.38
CA ALA A 58 3.26 -2.96 -10.03
C ALA A 58 3.10 -1.71 -10.92
N ALA A 59 2.96 -1.89 -12.23
CA ALA A 59 2.74 -0.79 -13.18
C ALA A 59 1.45 -0.02 -12.89
N LYS A 60 0.35 -0.71 -12.56
CA LYS A 60 -0.89 -0.06 -12.15
C LYS A 60 -0.75 0.66 -10.81
N ALA A 61 -0.10 0.03 -9.84
CA ALA A 61 0.18 0.64 -8.54
C ALA A 61 0.98 1.94 -8.69
N GLU A 62 2.01 1.93 -9.54
CA GLU A 62 2.85 3.09 -9.82
C GLU A 62 2.07 4.20 -10.51
N LYS A 63 1.20 3.82 -11.46
CA LYS A 63 0.29 4.75 -12.17
C LYS A 63 -0.73 5.42 -11.24
N GLU A 64 -1.23 4.69 -10.25
CA GLU A 64 -2.10 5.22 -9.19
C GLU A 64 -1.33 6.08 -8.17
N GLY A 65 0.00 6.12 -8.25
CA GLY A 65 0.85 6.87 -7.32
C GLY A 65 1.00 6.20 -5.96
N ALA A 66 0.94 4.86 -5.92
CA ALA A 66 1.22 4.08 -4.73
C ALA A 66 2.73 3.95 -4.50
N SER A 67 3.13 4.13 -3.24
CA SER A 67 4.51 3.87 -2.79
C SER A 67 4.76 2.37 -2.59
N SER A 68 3.70 1.61 -2.30
CA SER A 68 3.78 0.18 -1.99
C SER A 68 2.50 -0.54 -2.40
N TYR A 69 2.61 -1.85 -2.65
CA TYR A 69 1.47 -2.70 -2.98
C TYR A 69 1.52 -4.02 -2.21
N ARG A 70 0.36 -4.60 -1.92
CA ARG A 70 0.23 -5.94 -1.32
C ARG A 70 -0.77 -6.74 -2.12
N ILE A 71 -0.36 -7.86 -2.66
CA ILE A 71 -1.27 -8.79 -3.33
C ILE A 71 -2.16 -9.42 -2.26
N ILE A 72 -3.46 -9.12 -2.32
CA ILE A 72 -4.47 -9.64 -1.40
C ILE A 72 -5.27 -10.79 -2.02
N GLU A 73 -5.29 -10.85 -3.35
CA GLU A 73 -5.93 -11.92 -4.09
C GLU A 73 -5.10 -12.28 -5.32
N ALA A 74 -4.86 -13.57 -5.54
CA ALA A 74 -4.31 -14.09 -6.78
C ALA A 74 -5.04 -15.40 -7.11
N ARG A 75 -5.78 -15.40 -8.21
CA ARG A 75 -6.51 -16.54 -8.74
C ARG A 75 -5.90 -16.93 -10.08
N THR A 76 -5.56 -18.19 -10.23
CA THR A 76 -4.99 -18.77 -11.45
C THR A 76 -5.81 -19.98 -11.88
N GLY A 77 -6.23 -20.00 -13.15
CA GLY A 77 -7.03 -21.05 -13.80
C GLY A 77 -6.96 -20.90 -15.32
N ASP A 78 -8.08 -21.06 -16.06
CA ASP A 78 -8.17 -20.72 -17.50
C ASP A 78 -7.87 -19.25 -17.81
N SER A 79 -8.16 -18.39 -16.83
CA SER A 79 -7.72 -16.99 -16.78
C SER A 79 -7.12 -16.73 -15.41
N TRP A 80 -6.25 -15.73 -15.34
CA TRP A 80 -5.74 -15.26 -14.07
C TRP A 80 -6.35 -13.91 -13.72
N HIS A 81 -6.61 -13.75 -12.43
CA HIS A 81 -7.04 -12.50 -11.84
C HIS A 81 -6.19 -12.27 -10.60
N ALA A 82 -5.67 -11.06 -10.43
CA ALA A 82 -5.05 -10.69 -9.17
C ALA A 82 -5.46 -9.30 -8.74
N THR A 83 -5.61 -9.14 -7.43
CA THR A 83 -5.94 -7.87 -6.80
C THR A 83 -4.83 -7.54 -5.82
N ALA A 84 -4.26 -6.35 -5.94
CA ALA A 84 -3.39 -5.78 -4.93
C ALA A 84 -4.05 -4.58 -4.26
N GLU A 85 -3.81 -4.46 -2.96
CA GLU A 85 -4.05 -3.26 -2.20
C GLU A 85 -2.86 -2.32 -2.34
N LEU A 86 -3.15 -1.04 -2.53
CA LEU A 86 -2.19 0.03 -2.74
C LEU A 86 -2.03 0.83 -1.46
N TYR A 87 -0.79 1.28 -1.19
CA TYR A 87 -0.49 2.10 -0.04
C TYR A 87 0.39 3.30 -0.42
N LYS A 88 0.21 4.40 0.33
CA LYS A 88 1.05 5.58 0.26
C LYS A 88 2.05 5.65 1.40
#